data_AF-A0A3R7MQQ2-F1
#
_entry.id   AF-A0A3R7MQQ2-F1
#
_cell.length_a   1.000
_cell.length_b   1.000
_cell.length_c   1.000
_cell.angle_alpha   90.00
_cell.angle_beta   90.00
_cell.angle_gamma   90.00
#
_symmetry.space_group_name_H-M   'P 1'
#
loop_
_entity.id
_entity.type
_entity.pdbx_description
1 polymer ?
#
loop_
_entity_poly.entity_id
_entity_poly.type
_entity_poly.pdbx_seq_one_letter_code
_entity_poly.pdbx_strand_id
1 'polypeptide(L)'
;MYDHEGESTHYPEIRKEKAGNGIEGGRVSRYTRSGYDTTAFIRDPAKLPEPLASQVTVKVGDILNEYEVDDAVQGQDAVVIVIGTRNDLSPTTMMSEGTKNVLSAMEKYNVNRVSACLSSFNFWEREKVPERFLNILDDHTRMLEALKASSREWVAVLPPHITDEPAKGDYITAQGKGPGRTISKHDLGHFMVNCLTDNDNLYKMIGLCDKPQV
;
A
#
# COMPACT_ATOMS: atom_id res chain seq x y z
N MET A 1 -41.08 -43.23 13.09
CA MET A 1 -41.64 -41.89 12.82
C MET A 1 -40.73 -40.90 13.52
N TYR A 2 -40.20 -39.93 12.75
CA TYR A 2 -39.68 -38.57 13.09
C TYR A 2 -39.26 -38.28 14.56
N ASP A 3 -38.15 -37.63 14.89
CA ASP A 3 -37.29 -36.72 14.11
C ASP A 3 -35.93 -36.50 14.81
N HIS A 4 -34.95 -36.03 14.03
CA HIS A 4 -33.66 -35.44 14.43
C HIS A 4 -33.88 -34.20 15.33
N GLU A 5 -32.96 -33.75 16.20
CA GLU A 5 -31.68 -33.11 15.88
C GLU A 5 -30.73 -33.14 17.11
N GLY A 6 -29.45 -33.37 16.83
CA GLY A 6 -28.37 -33.24 17.79
C GLY A 6 -27.67 -31.89 17.62
N GLU A 7 -27.54 -31.14 18.70
CA GLU A 7 -26.63 -29.99 18.77
C GLU A 7 -25.18 -30.50 18.87
N SER A 8 -24.45 -30.46 17.76
CA SER A 8 -22.99 -30.55 17.79
C SER A 8 -22.43 -29.16 18.08
N THR A 9 -21.91 -28.97 19.28
CA THR A 9 -21.04 -27.85 19.64
C THR A 9 -19.73 -27.96 18.86
N HIS A 10 -19.70 -27.35 17.68
CA HIS A 10 -18.47 -27.13 16.92
C HIS A 10 -17.70 -25.98 17.57
N TYR A 11 -16.69 -26.31 18.37
CA TYR A 11 -15.64 -25.35 18.71
C TYR A 11 -14.86 -25.03 17.43
N PRO A 12 -14.71 -23.75 17.03
CA PRO A 12 -13.88 -23.43 15.88
C PRO A 12 -12.42 -23.79 16.20
N GLU A 13 -11.86 -24.64 15.34
CA GLU A 13 -10.45 -25.02 15.32
C GLU A 13 -9.58 -23.75 15.35
N ILE A 14 -8.75 -23.62 16.39
CA ILE A 14 -7.72 -22.59 16.45
C ILE A 14 -6.64 -22.95 15.42
N ARG A 15 -6.80 -22.45 14.20
CA ARG A 15 -5.73 -22.49 13.19
C ARG A 15 -4.67 -21.48 13.59
N LYS A 16 -3.47 -22.00 13.88
CA LYS A 16 -2.27 -21.18 14.10
C LYS A 16 -1.87 -20.50 12.79
N GLU A 17 -2.30 -19.26 12.60
CA GLU A 17 -1.92 -18.46 11.43
C GLU A 17 -0.59 -17.73 11.67
N LYS A 18 0.36 -17.93 10.74
CA LYS A 18 1.68 -17.28 10.69
C LYS A 18 1.66 -16.16 9.65
N ALA A 19 2.32 -15.04 9.95
CA ALA A 19 2.23 -13.75 9.23
C ALA A 19 3.26 -13.55 8.10
N GLY A 20 2.89 -12.78 7.05
CA GLY A 20 3.72 -12.39 5.87
C GLY A 20 3.48 -10.95 5.34
N ASN A 21 4.28 -10.47 4.34
CA ASN A 21 4.68 -9.03 4.17
C ASN A 21 4.77 -8.51 2.73
N GLY A 22 4.49 -7.20 2.54
CA GLY A 22 4.68 -6.46 1.27
C GLY A 22 5.87 -5.49 1.29
N ILE A 23 6.23 -4.96 0.12
CA ILE A 23 7.35 -4.02 -0.07
C ILE A 23 7.01 -2.67 0.55
N GLU A 24 7.82 -2.23 1.50
CA GLU A 24 7.75 -0.87 2.01
C GLU A 24 9.11 -0.18 1.94
N GLY A 25 9.08 1.09 1.54
CA GLY A 25 10.17 2.04 1.70
C GLY A 25 10.50 2.27 3.18
N GLY A 26 11.07 1.27 3.84
CA GLY A 26 11.77 1.39 5.11
C GLY A 26 10.95 1.39 6.40
N ARG A 27 9.69 0.95 6.39
CA ARG A 27 8.89 0.60 7.57
C ARG A 27 7.98 -0.55 7.16
N VAL A 28 8.11 -1.76 7.71
CA VAL A 28 7.45 -2.95 7.18
C VAL A 28 6.18 -3.33 7.96
N SER A 29 5.10 -3.69 7.26
CA SER A 29 3.77 -4.02 7.73
C SER A 29 3.40 -5.45 7.28
N ARG A 30 2.84 -6.21 8.23
CA ARG A 30 2.54 -7.64 8.14
C ARG A 30 1.22 -7.96 7.41
N TYR A 31 1.02 -7.59 6.14
CA TYR A 31 -0.19 -8.04 5.44
C TYR A 31 0.11 -8.49 4.02
N THR A 32 0.37 -9.79 3.87
CA THR A 32 0.10 -10.52 2.63
C THR A 32 -1.22 -11.25 2.77
N ARG A 33 -2.05 -11.16 1.74
CA ARG A 33 -3.03 -12.22 1.48
C ARG A 33 -2.21 -13.48 1.18
N SER A 34 -2.53 -14.59 1.83
CA SER A 34 -1.92 -15.88 1.56
C SER A 34 -1.92 -16.17 0.05
N GLY A 35 -0.76 -16.43 -0.55
CA GLY A 35 -0.64 -16.95 -1.92
C GLY A 35 0.10 -16.08 -2.95
N TYR A 36 0.59 -14.89 -2.60
CA TYR A 36 1.42 -14.11 -3.53
C TYR A 36 2.91 -14.43 -3.41
N ASP A 37 3.56 -14.71 -4.55
CA ASP A 37 5.02 -14.66 -4.65
C ASP A 37 5.44 -13.19 -4.69
N THR A 38 6.15 -12.74 -3.66
CA THR A 38 6.38 -11.32 -3.40
C THR A 38 7.84 -10.98 -3.60
N THR A 39 8.13 -10.02 -4.47
CA THR A 39 9.45 -9.39 -4.56
C THR A 39 9.42 -8.10 -3.74
N ALA A 40 10.47 -7.80 -2.95
CA ALA A 40 10.66 -6.55 -2.23
C ALA A 40 11.81 -5.74 -2.83
N PHE A 41 11.49 -4.61 -3.48
CA PHE A 41 12.45 -3.67 -4.04
C PHE A 41 12.80 -2.56 -3.04
N ILE A 42 13.99 -2.64 -2.44
CA ILE A 42 14.40 -1.76 -1.34
C ILE A 42 15.87 -1.34 -1.45
N ARG A 43 16.18 -0.12 -1.01
CA ARG A 43 17.58 0.38 -1.01
C ARG A 43 18.48 -0.29 0.03
N ASP A 44 17.91 -0.73 1.14
CA ASP A 44 18.67 -1.23 2.30
C ASP A 44 17.98 -2.45 2.91
N PRO A 45 18.45 -3.67 2.59
CA PRO A 45 17.91 -4.93 3.11
C PRO A 45 17.92 -5.03 4.64
N ALA A 46 18.83 -4.35 5.34
CA ALA A 46 18.90 -4.40 6.79
C ALA A 46 17.65 -3.80 7.46
N LYS A 47 16.84 -3.05 6.71
CA LYS A 47 15.56 -2.49 7.18
C LYS A 47 14.37 -3.44 7.03
N LEU A 48 14.56 -4.61 6.43
CA LEU A 48 13.56 -5.65 6.31
C LEU A 48 13.71 -6.63 7.50
N PRO A 49 12.82 -6.58 8.52
CA PRO A 49 12.98 -7.40 9.70
C PRO A 49 12.68 -8.87 9.40
N GLU A 50 13.19 -9.79 10.22
CA GLU A 50 12.72 -11.18 10.22
C GLU A 50 11.35 -11.30 10.93
N PRO A 51 10.48 -12.27 10.56
CA PRO A 51 10.69 -13.30 9.53
C PRO A 51 10.38 -12.82 8.10
N LEU A 52 10.38 -11.51 7.83
CA LEU A 52 9.85 -10.97 6.57
C LEU A 52 10.82 -11.14 5.42
N ALA A 53 12.11 -10.92 5.69
CA ALA A 53 13.18 -11.11 4.73
C ALA A 53 13.24 -12.54 4.17
N SER A 54 12.87 -13.55 4.97
CA SER A 54 12.83 -14.95 4.55
C SER A 54 11.55 -15.35 3.78
N GLN A 55 10.58 -14.45 3.63
CA GLN A 55 9.29 -14.71 2.98
C GLN A 55 9.12 -14.02 1.63
N VAL A 56 10.09 -13.21 1.22
CA VAL A 56 10.03 -12.42 -0.01
C VAL A 56 11.33 -12.53 -0.78
N THR A 57 11.28 -12.40 -2.10
CA THR A 57 12.47 -12.22 -2.93
C THR A 57 12.95 -10.78 -2.77
N VAL A 58 14.16 -10.55 -2.25
CA VAL A 58 14.68 -9.18 -2.07
C VAL A 58 15.46 -8.74 -3.32
N LYS A 59 15.06 -7.59 -3.90
CA LYS A 59 15.83 -6.88 -4.93
C LYS A 59 16.33 -5.56 -4.37
N VAL A 60 17.63 -5.33 -4.46
CA VAL A 60 18.26 -4.12 -3.95
C VAL A 60 18.39 -3.09 -5.06
N GLY A 61 17.88 -1.88 -4.84
CA GLY A 61 18.02 -0.79 -5.79
C GLY A 61 17.35 0.51 -5.34
N ASP A 62 17.50 1.52 -6.18
CA ASP A 62 16.92 2.85 -6.06
C ASP A 62 15.77 3.03 -7.04
N ILE A 63 14.65 3.55 -6.55
CA ILE A 63 13.45 3.82 -7.36
C ILE A 63 13.71 4.87 -8.45
N LEU A 64 14.76 5.68 -8.30
CA LEU A 64 15.18 6.65 -9.31
C LEU A 64 16.06 6.04 -10.41
N ASN A 65 16.50 4.79 -10.27
CA ASN A 65 17.25 4.09 -11.31
C ASN A 65 16.30 3.25 -12.16
N GLU A 66 16.00 3.72 -13.38
CA GLU A 66 15.10 3.06 -14.32
C GLU A 66 15.45 1.59 -14.60
N TYR A 67 16.74 1.25 -14.70
CA TYR A 67 17.17 -0.13 -14.98
C TYR A 67 16.90 -1.08 -13.81
N GLU A 68 17.08 -0.59 -12.59
CA GLU A 68 16.82 -1.37 -11.38
C GLU A 68 15.32 -1.55 -11.14
N VAL A 69 14.53 -0.52 -11.47
CA VAL A 69 13.06 -0.59 -11.45
C VAL A 69 12.56 -1.56 -12.51
N ASP A 70 13.11 -1.51 -13.73
CA ASP A 70 12.79 -2.45 -14.81
C ASP A 70 12.99 -3.90 -14.38
N ASP A 71 14.17 -4.21 -13.83
CA ASP A 71 14.47 -5.55 -13.33
C ASP A 71 13.49 -5.96 -12.22
N ALA A 72 13.10 -5.04 -11.32
CA ALA A 72 12.16 -5.34 -10.25
C ALA A 72 10.72 -5.59 -10.73
N VAL A 73 10.28 -4.90 -11.77
CA VAL A 73 8.91 -5.01 -12.31
C VAL A 73 8.77 -6.16 -13.31
N GLN A 74 9.85 -6.58 -13.97
CA GLN A 74 9.81 -7.68 -14.92
C GLN A 74 9.26 -8.97 -14.27
N GLY A 75 8.24 -9.54 -14.91
CA GLY A 75 7.62 -10.80 -14.48
C GLY A 75 6.64 -10.70 -13.31
N GLN A 76 6.34 -9.49 -12.83
CA GLN A 76 5.31 -9.28 -11.81
C GLN A 76 3.91 -9.18 -12.43
N ASP A 77 2.88 -9.55 -11.67
CA ASP A 77 1.48 -9.40 -12.09
C ASP A 77 0.88 -8.04 -11.70
N ALA A 78 1.42 -7.42 -10.64
CA ALA A 78 0.93 -6.18 -10.06
C ALA A 78 2.03 -5.49 -9.24
N VAL A 79 1.84 -4.20 -8.94
CA VAL A 79 2.78 -3.40 -8.12
C VAL A 79 2.07 -2.69 -6.97
N VAL A 80 2.69 -2.68 -5.79
CA VAL A 80 2.30 -1.84 -4.66
C VAL A 80 3.39 -0.78 -4.44
N ILE A 81 3.04 0.50 -4.49
CA ILE A 81 3.96 1.61 -4.30
C ILE A 81 3.78 2.19 -2.88
N VAL A 82 4.77 1.97 -2.01
CA VAL A 82 4.82 2.56 -0.66
C VAL A 82 6.16 3.27 -0.44
N ILE A 83 6.38 4.31 -1.24
CA ILE A 83 7.58 5.16 -1.18
C ILE A 83 7.30 6.44 -0.41
N GLY A 84 8.35 6.99 0.22
CA GLY A 84 8.24 8.22 0.98
C GLY A 84 9.60 8.72 1.45
N THR A 85 9.63 9.95 1.95
CA THR A 85 10.86 10.65 2.38
C THR A 85 11.21 10.42 3.85
N ARG A 86 10.57 9.45 4.51
CA ARG A 86 10.69 9.20 5.95
C ARG A 86 10.33 10.45 6.76
N ASN A 87 11.31 11.05 7.44
CA ASN A 87 11.14 12.25 8.26
C ASN A 87 11.66 13.52 7.54
N ASP A 88 12.19 13.39 6.31
CA ASP A 88 12.65 14.52 5.52
C ASP A 88 11.45 15.19 4.85
N LEU A 89 11.25 16.48 5.15
CA LEU A 89 10.14 17.30 4.65
C LEU A 89 10.62 18.37 3.65
N SER A 90 11.87 18.29 3.21
CA SER A 90 12.43 19.19 2.20
C SER A 90 11.74 19.04 0.84
N PRO A 91 11.85 20.05 -0.06
CA PRO A 91 11.40 19.93 -1.44
C PRO A 91 11.94 18.65 -2.09
N THR A 92 11.06 17.88 -2.71
CA THR A 92 11.42 16.58 -3.29
C THR A 92 10.63 16.32 -4.56
N THR A 93 11.21 15.54 -5.47
CA THR A 93 10.52 14.93 -6.62
C THR A 93 10.60 13.39 -6.59
N MET A 94 11.16 12.82 -5.52
CA MET A 94 11.54 11.41 -5.48
C MET A 94 10.34 10.47 -5.63
N MET A 95 9.20 10.81 -5.03
CA MET A 95 8.00 9.96 -5.09
C MET A 95 7.37 10.01 -6.48
N SER A 96 7.28 11.19 -7.09
CA SER A 96 6.70 11.31 -8.43
C SER A 96 7.60 10.73 -9.51
N GLU A 97 8.91 11.00 -9.50
CA GLU A 97 9.85 10.41 -10.46
C GLU A 97 9.98 8.90 -10.30
N GLY A 98 10.08 8.40 -9.06
CA GLY A 98 10.08 6.97 -8.79
C GLY A 98 8.80 6.26 -9.27
N THR A 99 7.64 6.90 -9.09
CA THR A 99 6.36 6.39 -9.60
C THR A 99 6.33 6.36 -11.13
N LYS A 100 6.86 7.38 -11.82
CA LYS A 100 6.95 7.38 -13.28
C LYS A 100 7.83 6.23 -13.79
N ASN A 101 8.96 5.97 -13.14
CA ASN A 101 9.83 4.85 -13.49
C ASN A 101 9.08 3.52 -13.36
N VAL A 102 8.34 3.32 -12.26
CA VAL A 102 7.51 2.13 -12.07
C VAL A 102 6.45 2.01 -13.16
N LEU A 103 5.71 3.09 -13.46
CA LEU A 103 4.67 3.07 -14.48
C LEU A 103 5.22 2.78 -15.89
N SER A 104 6.39 3.32 -16.23
CA SER A 104 7.09 3.03 -17.48
C SER A 104 7.52 1.56 -17.56
N ALA A 105 8.10 1.00 -16.49
CA ALA A 105 8.46 -0.41 -16.43
C ALA A 105 7.22 -1.31 -16.52
N MET A 106 6.13 -0.95 -15.84
CA MET A 106 4.87 -1.67 -15.90
C MET A 106 4.29 -1.70 -17.32
N GLU A 107 4.32 -0.57 -18.04
CA GLU A 107 3.93 -0.50 -19.46
C GLU A 107 4.80 -1.45 -20.30
N LYS A 108 6.13 -1.38 -20.14
CA LYS A 108 7.10 -2.21 -20.88
C LYS A 108 6.88 -3.71 -20.70
N TYR A 109 6.51 -4.14 -19.50
CA TYR A 109 6.33 -5.56 -19.16
C TYR A 109 4.86 -6.01 -19.10
N ASN A 110 3.92 -5.17 -19.56
CA ASN A 110 2.48 -5.44 -19.54
C ASN A 110 1.91 -5.75 -18.15
N VAL A 111 2.49 -5.15 -17.11
CA VAL A 111 1.95 -5.21 -15.74
C VAL A 111 0.84 -4.16 -15.66
N ASN A 112 -0.39 -4.58 -15.39
CA ASN A 112 -1.54 -3.67 -15.48
C ASN A 112 -1.93 -3.06 -14.13
N ARG A 113 -1.85 -3.83 -13.05
CA ARG A 113 -2.44 -3.47 -11.75
C ARG A 113 -1.46 -2.72 -10.86
N VAL A 114 -1.86 -1.57 -10.33
CA VAL A 114 -1.07 -0.83 -9.31
C VAL A 114 -1.93 -0.25 -8.19
N SER A 115 -1.50 -0.40 -6.95
CA SER A 115 -2.00 0.40 -5.83
C SER A 115 -0.86 1.26 -5.27
N ALA A 116 -1.15 2.52 -4.96
CA ALA A 116 -0.13 3.48 -4.57
C ALA A 116 -0.55 4.24 -3.31
N CYS A 117 0.34 4.29 -2.31
CA CYS A 117 0.14 5.02 -1.08
C CYS A 117 0.50 6.49 -1.31
N LEU A 118 -0.47 7.38 -1.12
CA LEU A 118 -0.28 8.81 -1.13
C LEU A 118 -0.59 9.35 0.28
N SER A 119 -1.13 10.57 0.38
CA SER A 119 -1.50 11.20 1.63
C SER A 119 -2.96 11.67 1.61
N SER A 120 -3.66 11.58 2.74
CA SER A 120 -4.97 12.21 2.93
C SER A 120 -4.95 13.72 2.68
N PHE A 121 -3.79 14.38 2.73
CA PHE A 121 -3.67 15.80 2.39
C PHE A 121 -4.07 16.11 0.95
N ASN A 122 -4.01 15.15 0.02
CA ASN A 122 -4.54 15.33 -1.33
C ASN A 122 -6.08 15.51 -1.37
N PHE A 123 -6.80 15.27 -0.27
CA PHE A 123 -8.22 15.60 -0.13
C PHE A 123 -8.47 16.99 0.49
N TRP A 124 -7.44 17.69 0.96
CA TRP A 124 -7.59 18.93 1.70
C TRP A 124 -7.44 20.12 0.76
N GLU A 125 -8.09 21.23 1.08
CA GLU A 125 -7.70 22.52 0.52
C GLU A 125 -6.25 22.81 0.92
N ARG A 126 -5.44 23.28 -0.04
CA ARG A 126 -4.00 23.49 0.14
C ARG A 126 -3.71 24.38 1.34
N GLU A 127 -4.52 25.41 1.55
CA GLU A 127 -4.41 26.40 2.62
C GLU A 127 -4.63 25.80 4.02
N LYS A 128 -5.27 24.62 4.09
CA LYS A 128 -5.51 23.89 5.34
C LYS A 128 -4.41 22.88 5.67
N VAL A 129 -3.47 22.64 4.75
CA VAL A 129 -2.35 21.72 4.98
C VAL A 129 -1.25 22.46 5.73
N PRO A 130 -0.70 21.90 6.83
CA PRO A 130 0.39 22.56 7.56
C PRO A 130 1.58 22.83 6.65
N GLU A 131 2.13 24.05 6.71
CA GLU A 131 3.16 24.56 5.78
C GLU A 131 4.34 23.61 5.58
N ARG A 132 4.81 22.98 6.67
CA ARG A 132 5.91 22.01 6.64
C ARG A 132 5.66 20.79 5.75
N PHE A 133 4.41 20.49 5.39
CA PHE A 133 4.05 19.37 4.53
C PHE A 133 3.75 19.77 3.09
N LEU A 134 3.79 21.06 2.74
CA LEU A 134 3.44 21.51 1.39
C LEU A 134 4.35 20.92 0.31
N ASN A 135 5.65 20.85 0.57
CA ASN A 135 6.61 20.20 -0.34
C ASN A 135 6.29 18.72 -0.58
N ILE A 136 5.87 18.02 0.48
CA ILE A 136 5.52 16.60 0.43
C ILE A 136 4.17 16.40 -0.26
N LEU A 137 3.21 17.30 -0.03
CA LEU A 137 1.94 17.33 -0.75
C LEU A 137 2.16 17.59 -2.26
N ASP A 138 3.05 18.51 -2.61
CA ASP A 138 3.36 18.84 -4.00
C ASP A 138 3.86 17.61 -4.76
N ASP A 139 4.71 16.79 -4.12
CA ASP A 139 5.21 15.58 -4.75
C ASP A 139 4.19 14.43 -4.79
N HIS A 140 3.37 14.26 -3.75
CA HIS A 140 2.22 13.35 -3.82
C HIS A 140 1.20 13.77 -4.89
N THR A 141 1.04 15.07 -5.12
CA THR A 141 0.16 15.60 -6.19
C THR A 141 0.70 15.22 -7.57
N ARG A 142 2.00 15.41 -7.81
CA ARG A 142 2.65 14.94 -9.05
C ARG A 142 2.60 13.42 -9.22
N MET A 143 2.74 12.67 -8.13
CA MET A 143 2.58 11.21 -8.12
C MET A 143 1.14 10.81 -8.51
N LEU A 144 0.12 11.49 -7.97
CA LEU A 144 -1.27 11.28 -8.36
C LEU A 144 -1.53 11.60 -9.83
N GLU A 145 -0.96 12.70 -10.32
CA GLU A 145 -1.05 13.09 -11.74
C GLU A 145 -0.42 12.03 -12.65
N ALA A 146 0.75 11.50 -12.29
CA ALA A 146 1.41 10.42 -13.03
C ALA A 146 0.54 9.14 -13.08
N LEU A 147 -0.06 8.74 -11.96
CA LEU A 147 -0.99 7.61 -11.90
C LEU A 147 -2.18 7.85 -12.84
N LYS A 148 -2.85 9.00 -12.71
CA LYS A 148 -4.02 9.37 -13.52
C LYS A 148 -3.74 9.46 -15.02
N ALA A 149 -2.53 9.89 -15.39
CA ALA A 149 -2.10 10.00 -16.78
C ALA A 149 -1.69 8.65 -17.39
N SER A 150 -1.42 7.65 -16.57
CA SER A 150 -1.05 6.32 -17.04
C SER A 150 -2.25 5.54 -17.59
N SER A 151 -1.97 4.61 -18.49
CA SER A 151 -2.92 3.58 -18.96
C SER A 151 -3.15 2.47 -17.92
N ARG A 152 -2.40 2.49 -16.82
CA ARG A 152 -2.39 1.42 -15.82
C ARG A 152 -3.66 1.44 -14.99
N GLU A 153 -3.97 0.28 -14.49
CA GLU A 153 -5.17 -0.05 -13.75
C GLU A 153 -4.91 0.33 -12.27
N TRP A 154 -5.02 1.63 -11.95
CA TRP A 154 -4.52 2.19 -10.68
C TRP A 154 -5.57 2.35 -9.56
N VAL A 155 -5.11 2.28 -8.31
CA VAL A 155 -5.84 2.72 -7.10
C VAL A 155 -4.94 3.64 -6.28
N ALA A 156 -5.40 4.86 -5.99
CA ALA A 156 -4.68 5.79 -5.13
C ALA A 156 -5.24 5.67 -3.70
N VAL A 157 -4.40 5.22 -2.76
CA VAL A 157 -4.76 5.01 -1.36
C VAL A 157 -4.21 6.16 -0.53
N LEU A 158 -5.10 6.91 0.13
CA LEU A 158 -4.79 8.19 0.77
C LEU A 158 -5.03 8.09 2.29
N PRO A 159 -4.13 7.43 3.04
CA PRO A 159 -4.24 7.28 4.48
C PRO A 159 -4.07 8.62 5.21
N PRO A 160 -4.71 8.77 6.39
CA PRO A 160 -4.42 9.83 7.34
C PRO A 160 -3.14 9.47 8.13
N HIS A 161 -3.06 9.79 9.42
CA HIS A 161 -1.88 9.43 10.20
C HIS A 161 -1.72 7.90 10.30
N ILE A 162 -0.58 7.38 9.87
CA ILE A 162 -0.26 5.95 9.92
C ILE A 162 0.35 5.62 11.29
N THR A 163 -0.24 4.68 12.01
CA THR A 163 0.19 4.26 13.35
C THR A 163 0.86 2.90 13.37
N ASP A 164 1.64 2.62 14.42
CA ASP A 164 2.26 1.31 14.68
C ASP A 164 1.35 0.34 15.47
N GLU A 165 0.11 0.76 15.80
CA GLU A 165 -0.89 -0.10 16.44
C GLU A 165 -1.13 -1.41 15.66
N PRO A 166 -1.49 -2.53 16.32
CA PRO A 166 -1.90 -3.75 15.63
C PRO A 166 -3.06 -3.52 14.65
N ALA A 167 -3.24 -4.40 13.65
CA ALA A 167 -4.46 -4.34 12.85
C ALA A 167 -5.70 -4.53 13.70
N LYS A 168 -6.73 -3.79 13.34
CA LYS A 168 -8.08 -3.91 13.90
C LYS A 168 -8.97 -4.74 12.98
N GLY A 169 -8.68 -4.76 11.67
CA GLY A 169 -9.38 -5.57 10.68
C GLY A 169 -10.77 -5.05 10.28
N ASP A 170 -11.22 -3.93 10.84
CA ASP A 170 -12.55 -3.35 10.62
C ASP A 170 -12.51 -1.89 10.13
N TYR A 171 -11.43 -1.49 9.45
CA TYR A 171 -11.23 -0.15 8.91
C TYR A 171 -12.35 0.29 7.94
N ILE A 172 -12.60 1.60 7.91
CA ILE A 172 -13.59 2.24 7.04
C ILE A 172 -12.87 2.79 5.81
N THR A 173 -13.47 2.62 4.62
CA THR A 173 -13.01 3.24 3.37
C THR A 173 -14.02 4.27 2.86
N ALA A 174 -13.53 5.29 2.13
CA ALA A 174 -14.36 6.28 1.47
C ALA A 174 -13.73 6.77 0.17
N GLN A 175 -14.50 6.78 -0.91
CA GLN A 175 -14.08 7.36 -2.18
C GLN A 175 -14.05 8.90 -2.09
N GLY A 176 -12.95 9.50 -2.54
CA GLY A 176 -12.83 10.95 -2.74
C GLY A 176 -12.73 11.79 -1.46
N LYS A 177 -12.60 11.17 -0.28
CA LYS A 177 -12.50 11.88 1.00
C LYS A 177 -11.78 11.05 2.07
N GLY A 178 -11.24 11.71 3.10
CA GLY A 178 -10.71 11.07 4.30
C GLY A 178 -11.83 10.74 5.31
N PRO A 179 -12.07 9.47 5.68
CA PRO A 179 -13.12 9.09 6.62
C PRO A 179 -12.74 9.23 8.10
N GLY A 180 -11.47 9.51 8.41
CA GLY A 180 -10.99 9.61 9.80
C GLY A 180 -9.54 10.10 9.89
N ARG A 181 -8.92 9.89 11.06
CA ARG A 181 -7.65 10.56 11.44
C ARG A 181 -6.45 9.63 11.58
N THR A 182 -6.67 8.34 11.79
CA THR A 182 -5.60 7.35 11.94
C THR A 182 -5.93 6.09 11.17
N ILE A 183 -4.90 5.36 10.78
CA ILE A 183 -5.00 3.99 10.27
C ILE A 183 -3.77 3.23 10.75
N SER A 184 -3.93 1.98 11.19
CA SER A 184 -2.77 1.13 11.41
C SER A 184 -2.02 0.88 10.08
N LYS A 185 -0.68 0.90 10.10
CA LYS A 185 0.14 0.48 8.93
C LYS A 185 -0.23 -0.91 8.45
N HIS A 186 -0.70 -1.74 9.37
CA HIS A 186 -1.13 -3.11 9.15
C HIS A 186 -2.41 -3.15 8.30
N ASP A 187 -3.45 -2.46 8.74
CA ASP A 187 -4.70 -2.36 7.97
C ASP A 187 -4.53 -1.61 6.63
N LEU A 188 -3.63 -0.63 6.57
CA LEU A 188 -3.24 0.03 5.31
C LEU A 188 -2.64 -0.98 4.31
N GLY A 189 -1.64 -1.75 4.74
CA GLY A 189 -1.01 -2.78 3.89
C GLY A 189 -2.03 -3.81 3.40
N HIS A 190 -2.93 -4.26 4.29
CA HIS A 190 -4.01 -5.16 3.93
C HIS A 190 -4.92 -4.59 2.84
N PHE A 191 -5.36 -3.34 2.99
CA PHE A 191 -6.21 -2.68 1.99
C PHE A 191 -5.50 -2.56 0.64
N MET A 192 -4.25 -2.09 0.62
CA MET A 192 -3.47 -1.90 -0.61
C MET A 192 -3.26 -3.19 -1.40
N VAL A 193 -3.01 -4.31 -0.72
CA VAL A 193 -2.89 -5.63 -1.36
C VAL A 193 -4.24 -6.09 -1.92
N ASN A 194 -5.35 -5.86 -1.20
CA ASN A 194 -6.67 -6.23 -1.70
C ASN A 194 -7.08 -5.44 -2.95
N CYS A 195 -6.65 -4.18 -3.08
CA CYS A 195 -6.82 -3.38 -4.29
C CYS A 195 -6.16 -4.01 -5.54
N LEU A 196 -5.26 -4.99 -5.39
CA LEU A 196 -4.66 -5.67 -6.54
C LEU A 196 -5.61 -6.66 -7.23
N THR A 197 -6.69 -7.06 -6.57
CA THR A 197 -7.68 -8.01 -7.12
C THR A 197 -9.10 -7.49 -7.13
N ASP A 198 -9.34 -6.37 -6.46
CA ASP A 198 -10.65 -5.75 -6.35
C ASP A 198 -10.85 -4.71 -7.45
N ASN A 199 -11.91 -4.90 -8.25
CA ASN A 199 -12.27 -4.00 -9.35
C ASN A 199 -13.18 -2.84 -8.91
N ASP A 200 -13.70 -2.86 -7.68
CA ASP A 200 -14.59 -1.80 -7.21
C ASP A 200 -13.84 -0.50 -6.97
N ASN A 201 -12.53 -0.56 -6.74
CA ASN A 201 -11.70 0.59 -6.39
C ASN A 201 -10.90 1.18 -7.56
N LEU A 202 -11.09 0.69 -8.79
CA LEU A 202 -10.24 1.10 -9.91
C LEU A 202 -10.46 2.54 -10.29
N TYR A 203 -9.36 3.22 -10.57
CA TYR A 203 -9.33 4.62 -10.99
C TYR A 203 -9.93 5.56 -9.94
N LYS A 204 -9.85 5.18 -8.66
CA LYS A 204 -10.38 5.96 -7.54
C LYS A 204 -9.28 6.35 -6.56
N MET A 205 -9.52 7.50 -5.94
CA MET A 205 -8.81 7.94 -4.74
C MET A 205 -9.62 7.46 -3.53
N ILE A 206 -9.03 6.59 -2.71
CA ILE A 206 -9.68 5.99 -1.56
C ILE A 206 -9.01 6.47 -0.28
N GLY A 207 -9.75 7.18 0.57
CA GLY A 207 -9.36 7.41 1.95
C GLY A 207 -9.77 6.22 2.81
N LEU A 208 -9.03 6.00 3.89
CA LEU A 208 -9.30 4.93 4.86
C LEU A 208 -8.95 5.36 6.27
N CYS A 209 -9.60 4.79 7.27
CA CYS A 209 -9.25 5.03 8.67
C CYS A 209 -9.64 3.84 9.55
N ASP A 210 -9.03 3.77 10.72
CA ASP A 210 -9.51 2.89 11.78
C ASP A 210 -10.99 3.19 12.08
N LYS A 211 -11.76 2.15 12.40
CA LYS A 211 -13.09 2.34 12.93
C LYS A 211 -13.01 3.03 14.30
N PRO A 212 -13.82 4.08 14.55
CA PRO A 212 -13.92 4.66 15.89
C PRO A 212 -14.33 3.58 16.90
N GLN A 213 -13.61 3.50 18.01
CA GLN A 213 -14.02 2.67 19.15
C GLN A 213 -15.18 3.42 19.84
N VAL A 214 -16.33 2.75 19.98
CA VAL A 214 -17.54 3.28 20.63
C VAL A 214 -17.37 3.24 22.14
#